data_AF-A0A9N9LV49-F1
#
_entry.id   AF-A0A9N9LV49-F1
#
_cell.length_a   1.000
_cell.length_b   1.000
_cell.length_c   1.000
_cell.angle_alpha   90.00
_cell.angle_beta   90.00
_cell.angle_gamma   90.00
#
_symmetry.space_group_name_H-M   'P 1'
#
loop_
_entity.id
_entity.type
_entity.pdbx_description
1 polymer ?
#
loop_
_entity_poly.entity_id
_entity_poly.type
_entity_poly.pdbx_seq_one_letter_code
_entity_poly.pdbx_strand_id
1 'polypeptide(L)'
;MPPERPSDRRCIALAGALSKTGKKSMAPCTRCSKNKKNCVSPRDPKYTRCIECVKLGKTCDVRQMNRMPEVREWNDLEEQRRKVRAEEAEAFAKILRLKKQLEFLDEREQKMIAAGLSSLDELDAAEELERKEKEEQEAKTRTEGEVARLADSGWSQLPRRVGCC
;
A
#
# COMPACT_ATOMS: atom_id res chain seq x y z
N MET A 1 13.69 -36.07 -35.07
CA MET A 1 14.89 -36.85 -34.66
C MET A 1 14.79 -37.18 -33.18
N PRO A 2 14.83 -38.45 -32.76
CA PRO A 2 15.01 -38.79 -31.34
C PRO A 2 16.43 -38.40 -30.90
N PRO A 3 16.62 -37.84 -29.69
CA PRO A 3 17.95 -37.41 -29.24
C PRO A 3 18.83 -38.63 -28.98
N GLU A 4 20.03 -38.62 -29.56
CA GLU A 4 21.06 -39.64 -29.39
C GLU A 4 21.35 -39.86 -27.90
N ARG A 5 21.25 -41.13 -27.47
CA ARG A 5 21.54 -41.55 -26.10
C ARG A 5 23.06 -41.41 -25.87
N PRO A 6 23.53 -40.64 -24.89
CA PRO A 6 24.93 -40.70 -24.50
C PRO A 6 25.13 -42.02 -23.76
N SER A 7 25.68 -43.00 -24.46
CA SER A 7 25.75 -44.41 -24.06
C SER A 7 27.05 -44.75 -23.34
N ASP A 8 27.55 -43.87 -22.46
CA ASP A 8 28.61 -44.30 -21.57
C ASP A 8 28.02 -45.32 -20.58
N ARG A 9 28.46 -46.57 -20.66
CA ARG A 9 28.07 -47.65 -19.74
C ARG A 9 28.22 -47.22 -18.27
N ARG A 10 29.19 -46.33 -17.98
CA ARG A 10 29.41 -45.77 -16.64
C ARG A 10 28.23 -44.93 -16.15
N CYS A 11 27.61 -44.13 -17.02
CA CYS A 11 26.43 -43.31 -16.68
C CYS A 11 25.21 -44.17 -16.34
N ILE A 12 24.99 -45.26 -17.10
CA ILE A 12 23.89 -46.19 -16.86
C ILE A 12 24.10 -46.95 -15.54
N ALA A 13 25.31 -47.46 -15.31
CA ALA A 13 25.65 -48.16 -14.07
C ALA A 13 25.51 -47.24 -12.84
N LEU A 14 26.00 -46.00 -12.93
CA LEU A 14 25.86 -45.02 -11.86
C LEU A 14 24.39 -44.67 -11.59
N ALA A 15 23.59 -44.44 -12.63
CA ALA A 15 22.16 -44.20 -12.49
C ALA A 15 21.43 -45.37 -11.81
N GLY A 16 21.82 -46.61 -12.12
CA GLY A 16 21.29 -47.81 -11.46
C GLY A 16 21.64 -47.87 -9.97
N ALA A 17 22.89 -47.55 -9.62
CA ALA A 17 23.32 -47.49 -8.22
C ALA A 17 22.57 -46.40 -7.43
N LEU A 18 22.45 -45.20 -8.00
CA LEU A 18 21.72 -44.08 -7.41
C LEU A 18 20.21 -44.33 -7.30
N SER A 19 19.63 -45.17 -8.15
CA SER A 19 18.20 -45.52 -8.08
C SER A 19 17.85 -46.32 -6.82
N LYS A 20 18.81 -47.01 -6.22
CA LYS A 20 18.61 -47.80 -5.01
C LYS A 20 18.61 -46.93 -3.74
N THR A 21 19.40 -45.86 -3.72
CA THR A 21 19.61 -45.01 -2.53
C THR A 21 18.97 -43.63 -2.64
N GLY A 22 18.64 -43.20 -3.85
CA GLY A 22 18.09 -41.89 -4.15
C GLY A 22 16.69 -41.68 -3.57
N LYS A 23 16.36 -40.42 -3.29
CA LYS A 23 15.02 -40.00 -2.87
C LYS A 23 14.41 -39.10 -3.94
N LYS A 24 13.09 -39.15 -4.09
CA LYS A 24 12.36 -38.17 -4.90
C LYS A 24 12.65 -36.78 -4.32
N SER A 25 13.15 -35.87 -5.16
CA SER A 25 13.45 -34.50 -4.72
C SER A 25 12.15 -33.75 -4.42
N MET A 26 12.17 -32.86 -3.45
CA MET A 26 11.01 -32.02 -3.08
C MET A 26 10.63 -31.13 -4.27
N ALA A 27 11.61 -30.44 -4.84
CA ALA A 27 11.51 -29.74 -6.11
C ALA A 27 12.24 -30.54 -7.21
N PRO A 28 11.63 -30.80 -8.37
CA PRO A 28 12.36 -31.37 -9.50
C PRO A 28 13.37 -30.37 -10.06
N CYS A 29 14.49 -30.86 -10.58
CA CYS A 29 15.44 -30.02 -11.32
C CYS A 29 14.78 -29.39 -12.56
N THR A 30 15.31 -28.27 -13.07
CA THR A 30 14.69 -27.51 -14.17
C THR A 30 14.37 -28.38 -15.38
N ARG A 31 15.26 -29.31 -15.71
CA ARG A 31 15.08 -30.22 -16.86
C ARG A 31 14.02 -31.28 -16.62
N CYS A 32 14.02 -31.91 -15.44
CA CYS A 32 13.01 -32.91 -15.09
C CYS A 32 11.63 -32.28 -14.98
N SER A 33 11.55 -31.04 -14.48
CA SER A 33 10.31 -30.26 -14.43
C SER A 33 9.75 -30.02 -15.84
N LYS A 34 10.57 -29.48 -16.76
CA LYS A 34 10.16 -29.24 -18.16
C LYS A 34 9.71 -30.50 -18.89
N ASN A 35 10.39 -31.62 -18.66
CA ASN A 35 10.14 -32.88 -19.35
C ASN A 35 9.17 -33.81 -18.60
N LYS A 36 8.54 -33.34 -17.50
CA LYS A 36 7.64 -34.12 -16.64
C LYS A 36 8.22 -35.48 -16.21
N LYS A 37 9.52 -35.50 -15.90
CA LYS A 37 10.24 -36.71 -15.47
C LYS A 37 10.37 -36.75 -13.95
N ASN A 38 10.38 -37.97 -13.40
CA ASN A 38 10.63 -38.19 -11.99
C ASN A 38 12.06 -37.80 -11.63
N CYS A 39 12.20 -36.69 -10.91
CA CYS A 39 13.50 -36.23 -10.43
C CYS A 39 13.83 -36.95 -9.12
N VAL A 40 14.84 -37.81 -9.17
CA VAL A 40 15.36 -38.51 -7.99
C VAL A 40 16.75 -37.99 -7.73
N SER A 41 16.93 -37.32 -6.59
CA SER A 41 18.22 -36.81 -6.16
C SER A 41 18.99 -37.91 -5.43
N PRO A 42 20.30 -38.06 -5.69
CA PRO A 42 21.15 -38.90 -4.88
C PRO A 42 21.19 -38.38 -3.44
N ARG A 43 21.26 -39.30 -2.47
CA ARG A 43 21.43 -38.95 -1.05
C ARG A 43 22.85 -38.45 -0.77
N ASP A 44 23.85 -39.07 -1.40
CA ASP A 44 25.25 -38.77 -1.12
C ASP A 44 25.69 -37.41 -1.69
N PRO A 45 26.40 -36.58 -0.89
CA PRO A 45 26.87 -35.24 -1.28
C PRO A 45 27.79 -35.25 -2.50
N LYS A 46 28.51 -36.36 -2.71
CA LYS A 46 29.43 -36.55 -3.84
C LYS A 46 28.74 -36.44 -5.20
N TYR A 47 27.47 -36.79 -5.29
CA TYR A 47 26.71 -36.73 -6.54
C TYR A 47 25.82 -35.49 -6.56
N THR A 48 26.02 -34.66 -7.58
CA THR A 48 25.32 -33.37 -7.76
C THR A 48 24.13 -33.46 -8.71
N ARG A 49 23.99 -34.58 -9.44
CA ARG A 49 23.00 -34.76 -10.51
C ARG A 49 21.92 -35.77 -10.14
N CYS A 50 20.68 -35.50 -10.57
CA CYS A 50 19.59 -36.46 -10.47
C CYS A 50 19.80 -37.63 -11.44
N ILE A 51 19.16 -38.77 -11.14
CA ILE A 51 19.34 -40.03 -11.87
C ILE A 51 19.11 -39.87 -13.38
N GLU A 52 18.06 -39.15 -13.76
CA GLU A 52 17.70 -38.98 -15.17
C GLU A 52 18.68 -38.08 -15.92
N CYS A 53 19.23 -37.06 -15.25
CA CYS A 53 20.30 -36.25 -15.82
C CYS A 53 21.63 -37.00 -15.88
N VAL A 54 21.90 -37.93 -14.95
CA VAL A 54 23.07 -38.83 -15.00
C VAL A 54 22.98 -39.76 -16.20
N LYS A 55 21.82 -40.41 -16.44
CA LYS A 55 21.59 -41.28 -17.62
C LYS A 55 21.85 -40.55 -18.94
N LEU A 56 21.51 -39.27 -18.98
CA LEU A 56 21.64 -38.43 -20.17
C LEU A 56 22.96 -37.65 -20.21
N GLY A 57 23.85 -37.83 -19.24
CA GLY A 57 25.13 -37.12 -19.17
C GLY A 57 25.01 -35.59 -19.19
N LYS A 58 23.86 -35.02 -18.80
CA LYS A 58 23.65 -33.55 -18.81
C LYS A 58 23.82 -32.94 -17.43
N THR A 59 23.91 -31.61 -17.39
CA THR A 59 23.94 -30.81 -16.17
C THR A 59 22.62 -30.92 -15.41
N CYS A 60 22.68 -30.69 -14.10
CA CYS A 60 21.54 -30.80 -13.21
C CYS A 60 21.70 -29.80 -12.06
N ASP A 61 20.63 -29.09 -11.77
CA ASP A 61 20.50 -28.05 -10.74
C ASP A 61 19.71 -28.55 -9.51
N VAL A 62 19.49 -29.87 -9.40
CA VAL A 62 18.64 -30.45 -8.33
C VAL A 62 19.09 -30.04 -6.93
N ARG A 63 20.40 -29.95 -6.67
CA ARG A 63 20.92 -29.53 -5.35
C ARG A 63 20.67 -28.06 -5.06
N GLN A 64 20.81 -27.19 -6.04
CA GLN A 64 20.55 -25.77 -5.88
C GLN A 64 19.06 -25.54 -5.60
N MET A 65 18.19 -26.22 -6.37
CA MET A 65 16.73 -26.11 -6.21
C MET A 65 16.20 -26.70 -4.90
N ASN A 66 16.94 -27.61 -4.27
CA ASN A 66 16.57 -28.24 -3.00
C ASN A 66 17.50 -27.83 -1.85
N ARG A 67 18.31 -26.78 -2.04
CA ARG A 67 19.10 -26.21 -0.95
C ARG A 67 18.13 -25.54 0.01
N MET A 68 18.22 -25.89 1.28
CA MET A 68 17.52 -25.15 2.31
C MET A 68 18.19 -23.77 2.44
N PRO A 69 17.44 -22.66 2.33
CA PRO A 69 18.01 -21.34 2.50
C PRO A 69 18.59 -21.18 3.92
N GLU A 70 19.67 -20.42 4.02
CA GLU A 70 20.31 -20.11 5.29
C GLU A 70 19.48 -19.10 6.09
N VAL A 71 19.60 -19.13 7.42
CA VAL A 71 18.90 -18.18 8.32
C VAL A 71 19.17 -16.72 7.93
N ARG A 72 20.40 -16.42 7.48
CA ARG A 72 20.78 -15.09 6.98
C ARG A 72 19.95 -14.66 5.77
N GLU A 73 19.71 -15.55 4.81
CA GLU A 73 18.92 -15.24 3.61
C GLU A 73 17.47 -14.92 3.97
N TRP A 74 16.91 -15.56 5.01
CA TRP A 74 15.58 -15.24 5.54
C TRP A 74 15.52 -13.86 6.19
N ASN A 75 16.51 -13.54 7.03
CA ASN A 75 16.58 -12.23 7.69
C ASN A 75 16.75 -11.10 6.68
N ASP A 76 17.58 -11.29 5.66
CA ASP A 76 17.79 -10.32 4.60
C ASP A 76 16.47 -10.06 3.83
N LEU A 77 15.70 -11.11 3.54
CA LEU A 77 14.37 -10.99 2.94
C LEU A 77 13.38 -10.25 3.83
N GLU A 78 13.40 -10.50 5.14
CA GLU A 78 12.53 -9.82 6.09
C GLU A 78 12.85 -8.33 6.20
N GLU A 79 14.13 -7.97 6.23
CA GLU A 79 14.56 -6.58 6.23
C GLU A 79 14.18 -5.87 4.93
N GLN A 80 14.34 -6.52 3.78
CA GLN A 80 13.86 -5.99 2.49
C GLN A 80 12.35 -5.77 2.50
N ARG A 81 11.57 -6.74 3.01
CA ARG A 81 10.11 -6.59 3.16
C ARG A 81 9.75 -5.41 4.07
N ARG A 82 10.48 -5.22 5.16
CA ARG A 82 10.26 -4.12 6.11
C ARG A 82 10.49 -2.76 5.42
N LYS A 83 11.58 -2.62 4.65
CA LYS A 83 11.88 -1.40 3.89
C LYS A 83 10.78 -1.07 2.87
N VAL A 84 10.39 -2.05 2.06
CA VAL A 84 9.34 -1.84 1.05
C VAL A 84 8.01 -1.45 1.71
N ARG A 85 7.63 -2.06 2.84
CA ARG A 85 6.43 -1.66 3.59
C ARG A 85 6.50 -0.24 4.15
N ALA A 86 7.67 0.21 4.58
CA ALA A 86 7.85 1.57 5.05
C ALA A 86 7.70 2.57 3.89
N GLU A 87 8.35 2.30 2.75
CA GLU A 87 8.21 3.10 1.53
C GLU A 87 6.76 3.15 1.02
N GLU A 88 6.05 2.01 1.07
CA GLU A 88 4.63 1.92 0.74
C GLU A 88 3.78 2.83 1.66
N ALA A 89 4.00 2.77 2.97
CA ALA A 89 3.29 3.60 3.94
C ALA A 89 3.53 5.11 3.71
N GLU A 90 4.78 5.50 3.43
CA GLU A 90 5.14 6.88 3.11
C GLU A 90 4.47 7.36 1.82
N ALA A 91 4.46 6.52 0.78
CA ALA A 91 3.78 6.81 -0.47
C ALA A 91 2.27 6.96 -0.27
N PHE A 92 1.63 6.10 0.51
CA PHE A 92 0.22 6.23 0.86
C PHE A 92 -0.08 7.52 1.62
N ALA A 93 0.76 7.90 2.59
CA ALA A 93 0.60 9.17 3.30
C ALA A 93 0.72 10.38 2.36
N LYS A 94 1.57 10.31 1.34
CA LYS A 94 1.66 11.34 0.29
C LYS A 94 0.40 11.34 -0.58
N ILE A 95 -0.10 10.19 -1.00
CA ILE A 95 -1.33 10.06 -1.80
C ILE A 95 -2.52 10.69 -1.05
N LEU A 96 -2.68 10.39 0.24
CA LEU A 96 -3.77 10.96 1.05
C LEU A 96 -3.68 12.49 1.14
N ARG A 97 -2.48 13.04 1.33
CA ARG A 97 -2.28 14.51 1.33
C ARG A 97 -2.65 15.13 -0.01
N LEU A 98 -2.21 14.52 -1.11
CA LEU A 98 -2.53 15.02 -2.46
C LEU A 98 -4.02 14.94 -2.76
N LYS A 99 -4.72 13.87 -2.33
CA LYS A 99 -6.18 13.77 -2.47
C LYS A 99 -6.90 14.89 -1.74
N LYS A 100 -6.49 15.19 -0.50
CA LYS A 100 -7.08 16.31 0.25
C LYS A 100 -6.84 17.66 -0.42
N GLN A 101 -5.66 17.86 -1.01
CA GLN A 101 -5.37 19.07 -1.78
C GLN A 101 -6.23 19.16 -3.04
N LEU A 102 -6.46 18.04 -3.72
CA LEU A 102 -7.33 17.98 -4.89
C LEU A 102 -8.77 18.31 -4.51
N GLU A 103 -9.31 17.66 -3.48
CA GLU A 103 -10.66 17.94 -2.95
C GLU A 103 -10.84 19.43 -2.62
N PHE A 104 -9.84 20.04 -1.97
CA PHE A 104 -9.86 21.47 -1.66
C PHE A 104 -9.88 22.37 -2.92
N LEU A 105 -9.13 21.99 -3.96
CA LEU A 105 -9.13 22.72 -5.23
C LEU A 105 -10.47 22.55 -5.97
N ASP A 106 -11.02 21.34 -5.97
CA ASP A 106 -12.32 21.04 -6.59
C ASP A 106 -13.45 21.85 -5.90
N GLU A 107 -13.43 21.94 -4.56
CA GLU A 107 -14.37 22.76 -3.80
C GLU A 107 -14.26 24.25 -4.16
N ARG A 108 -13.03 24.78 -4.26
CA ARG A 108 -12.80 26.17 -4.66
C ARG A 108 -13.22 26.44 -6.10
N GLU A 109 -12.97 25.51 -7.02
CA GLU A 109 -13.44 25.59 -8.40
C GLU A 109 -14.97 25.68 -8.45
N GLN A 110 -15.67 24.81 -7.72
CA GLN A 110 -17.13 24.84 -7.65
C GLN A 110 -17.67 26.17 -7.10
N LYS A 111 -17.01 26.75 -6.08
CA LYS A 111 -17.36 28.07 -5.55
C LYS A 111 -17.14 29.20 -6.56
N MET A 112 -16.03 29.18 -7.30
CA MET A 112 -15.78 30.16 -8.37
C MET A 112 -16.87 30.07 -9.44
N ILE A 113 -17.22 28.85 -9.88
CA ILE A 113 -18.29 28.61 -10.85
C ILE A 113 -19.63 29.14 -10.32
N ALA A 114 -19.97 28.86 -9.07
CA ALA A 114 -21.23 29.30 -8.46
C ALA A 114 -21.32 30.82 -8.30
N ALA A 115 -20.21 31.48 -7.96
CA ALA A 115 -20.13 32.93 -7.82
C ALA A 115 -19.93 33.66 -9.17
N GLY A 116 -19.64 32.93 -10.25
CA GLY A 116 -19.32 33.50 -11.56
C GLY A 116 -17.98 34.23 -11.59
N LEU A 117 -17.05 33.88 -10.71
CA LEU A 117 -15.73 34.51 -10.58
C LEU A 117 -14.71 33.81 -11.48
N SER A 118 -13.71 34.58 -11.93
CA SER A 118 -12.70 34.10 -12.88
C SER A 118 -11.36 33.76 -12.22
N SER A 119 -11.15 34.21 -10.97
CA SER A 119 -9.91 34.00 -10.24
C SER A 119 -10.13 33.62 -8.77
N LEU A 120 -9.13 32.93 -8.20
CA LEU A 120 -9.12 32.53 -6.79
C LEU A 120 -8.99 33.74 -5.84
N ASP A 121 -8.27 34.78 -6.26
CA ASP A 121 -8.08 36.00 -5.45
C ASP A 121 -9.40 36.78 -5.31
N GLU A 122 -10.24 36.79 -6.35
CA GLU A 122 -11.60 37.34 -6.29
C GLU A 122 -12.48 36.57 -5.30
N LEU A 123 -12.36 35.23 -5.27
CA LEU A 123 -13.11 34.39 -4.34
C LEU A 123 -12.68 34.65 -2.90
N ASP A 124 -11.38 34.75 -2.63
CA ASP A 124 -10.86 35.00 -1.29
C ASP A 124 -11.25 36.40 -0.78
N ALA A 125 -11.24 37.41 -1.66
CA ALA A 125 -11.73 38.75 -1.32
C ALA A 125 -13.24 38.76 -1.01
N ALA A 126 -14.05 38.01 -1.78
CA ALA A 126 -15.49 37.89 -1.54
C ALA A 126 -15.81 37.18 -0.21
N GLU A 127 -15.12 36.08 0.09
CA GLU A 127 -15.28 35.35 1.36
C GLU A 127 -14.86 36.20 2.57
N GLU A 128 -13.80 37.01 2.45
CA GLU A 128 -13.36 37.89 3.55
C GLU A 128 -14.36 39.03 3.81
N LEU A 129 -14.94 39.60 2.76
CA LEU A 129 -16.02 40.59 2.86
C LEU A 129 -17.24 40.00 3.57
N GLU A 130 -17.70 38.83 3.13
CA GLU A 130 -18.85 38.15 3.76
C GLU A 130 -18.58 37.82 5.24
N ARG A 131 -17.35 37.42 5.58
CA ARG A 131 -16.97 37.15 6.97
C ARG A 131 -17.05 38.41 7.84
N LYS A 132 -16.52 39.53 7.36
CA LYS A 132 -16.58 40.83 8.07
C LYS A 132 -18.03 41.28 8.25
N GLU A 133 -18.86 41.14 7.22
CA GLU A 133 -20.28 41.48 7.29
C GLU A 133 -21.04 40.62 8.32
N LYS A 134 -20.76 39.31 8.38
CA LYS A 134 -21.32 38.40 9.39
C LYS A 134 -20.88 38.77 10.80
N GLU A 135 -19.59 39.03 11.01
CA GLU A 135 -19.06 39.47 12.31
C GLU A 135 -19.71 40.78 12.77
N GLU A 136 -19.93 41.74 11.86
CA GLU A 136 -20.63 42.98 12.16
C GLU A 136 -22.12 42.77 12.47
N GLN A 137 -22.80 41.88 11.75
CA GLN A 137 -24.20 41.54 12.00
C GLN A 137 -24.37 40.82 13.34
N GLU A 138 -23.48 39.90 13.69
CA GLU A 138 -23.45 39.23 14.99
C GLU A 138 -23.17 40.21 16.13
N ALA A 139 -22.26 41.18 15.92
CA ALA A 139 -22.01 42.24 16.89
C ALA A 139 -23.25 43.14 17.07
N LYS A 140 -23.88 43.58 15.98
CA LYS A 140 -25.09 44.41 16.00
C LYS A 140 -26.24 43.69 16.71
N THR A 141 -26.56 42.45 16.33
CA THR A 141 -27.61 41.65 16.96
C THR A 141 -27.34 41.35 18.44
N ARG A 142 -26.06 41.16 18.81
CA ARG A 142 -25.66 41.02 20.22
C ARG A 142 -25.88 42.31 21.01
N THR A 143 -25.50 43.47 20.45
CA THR A 143 -25.73 44.77 21.09
C THR A 143 -27.22 45.11 21.17
N GLU A 144 -28.00 44.85 20.13
CA GLU A 144 -29.45 45.05 20.11
C GLU A 144 -30.16 44.13 21.13
N GLY A 145 -29.72 42.87 21.25
CA GLY A 145 -30.21 41.94 22.26
C GLY A 145 -29.79 42.27 23.70
N GLU A 146 -28.72 43.05 23.89
CA GLU A 146 -28.29 43.57 25.19
C GLU A 146 -29.06 44.85 25.56
N VAL A 147 -29.27 45.76 24.60
CA VAL A 147 -30.11 46.95 24.75
C VAL A 147 -31.57 46.59 25.01
N ALA A 148 -32.12 45.58 24.32
CA ALA A 148 -33.47 45.08 24.58
C ALA A 148 -33.62 44.52 26.01
N ARG A 149 -32.63 43.76 26.49
CA ARG A 149 -32.61 43.25 27.88
C ARG A 149 -32.52 44.37 28.93
N LEU A 150 -31.78 45.45 28.65
CA LEU A 150 -31.71 46.63 29.50
C LEU A 150 -33.00 47.46 29.47
N ALA A 151 -33.67 47.53 28.32
CA ALA A 151 -34.97 48.20 28.19
C ALA A 151 -36.08 47.47 28.99
N ASP A 152 -36.15 46.14 28.91
CA ASP A 152 -37.13 45.34 29.66
C ASP A 152 -36.98 45.48 31.18
N SER A 153 -35.74 45.65 31.66
CA SER A 153 -35.46 45.92 33.09
C SER A 153 -35.76 47.37 33.51
N GLY A 154 -35.74 48.33 32.59
CA GLY A 154 -36.03 49.75 32.85
C GLY A 154 -37.51 50.12 32.88
N TRP A 155 -38.37 49.45 32.10
CA TRP A 155 -39.82 49.73 32.08
C TRP A 155 -40.57 49.21 33.31
N SER A 156 -39.93 48.37 34.13
CA SER A 156 -40.49 47.84 35.38
C SER A 156 -40.50 48.85 36.53
N GLN A 157 -40.01 50.09 36.34
CA GLN A 157 -39.85 51.11 37.40
C GLN A 157 -40.54 52.46 37.12
N LEU A 158 -41.43 52.58 36.13
CA LEU A 158 -42.19 53.82 35.93
C LEU A 158 -43.33 53.93 36.96
N PRO A 159 -43.35 54.96 37.84
CA PRO A 159 -44.42 55.13 38.80
C PRO A 159 -45.73 55.46 38.07
N ARG A 160 -46.77 54.65 38.32
CA ARG A 160 -48.14 54.92 37.85
C ARG A 160 -48.57 56.29 38.36
N ARG A 161 -48.71 57.27 37.46
CA ARG A 161 -49.34 58.56 37.75
C ARG A 161 -50.74 58.29 38.33
N VAL A 162 -50.90 58.60 39.62
CA VAL A 162 -52.20 58.58 40.30
C VAL A 162 -52.96 59.82 39.82
N GLY A 163 -54.13 59.62 39.23
CA GLY A 163 -54.99 60.70 38.75
C GLY A 163 -55.51 61.56 39.92
N CYS A 164 -55.45 62.89 39.76
CA CYS A 164 -56.12 63.84 40.64
C CYS A 164 -57.63 63.77 40.46
N CYS A 165 -58.35 63.76 41.59
CA CYS A 165 -59.78 64.06 41.71
C CYS A 165 -60.09 65.53 41.43
#